data_AF-A0A7J5EHA1-F1
#
_entry.id   AF-A0A7J5EHA1-F1
#
_cell.length_a   1.000
_cell.length_b   1.000
_cell.length_c   1.000
_cell.angle_alpha   90.00
_cell.angle_beta   90.00
_cell.angle_gamma   90.00
#
_symmetry.space_group_name_H-M   'P 1'
#
loop_
_entity.id
_entity.type
_entity.pdbx_description
1 polymer ?
#
loop_
_entity_poly.entity_id
_entity_poly.type
_entity_poly.pdbx_seq_one_letter_code
_entity_poly.pdbx_strand_id
1 'polypeptide(L)' 'MANLDRAGLTLAAWDAASDGRRRELAAEVAAHVGGRLVDVEVDAQGDQVHRVALVDVRGAHMVLVPGGTVTLGWDPTRGD' A
#
# COMPACT_ATOMS: atom_id res chain seq x y z
N MET A 1 -21.87 0.31 4.08
CA MET A 1 -20.63 1.07 3.83
C MET A 1 -19.63 0.69 4.90
N ALA A 2 -18.65 -0.16 4.59
CA ALA A 2 -17.59 -0.50 5.53
C ALA A 2 -16.66 0.72 5.66
N ASN A 3 -16.59 1.24 6.87
CA ASN A 3 -15.71 2.33 7.26
C ASN A 3 -14.30 1.77 7.41
N LEU A 4 -13.48 1.85 6.37
CA LEU A 4 -12.07 1.42 6.39
C LEU A 4 -11.21 2.26 7.37
N ASP A 5 -11.78 3.31 7.94
CA ASP A 5 -11.13 4.27 8.82
C ASP A 5 -11.05 3.84 10.30
N ARG A 6 -11.44 2.59 10.67
CA ARG A 6 -11.48 2.19 12.10
C ARG A 6 -10.89 0.84 12.52
N ALA A 7 -10.33 0.01 11.63
CA ALA A 7 -9.73 -1.25 12.08
C ALA A 7 -8.55 -1.73 11.22
N GLY A 8 -7.35 -1.22 11.51
CA GLY A 8 -6.21 -2.14 11.65
C GLY A 8 -5.33 -2.41 10.45
N LEU A 9 -5.44 -1.69 9.32
CA LEU A 9 -4.40 -1.76 8.28
C LEU A 9 -3.16 -0.96 8.71
N THR A 10 -2.45 -1.49 9.70
CA THR A 10 -1.12 -1.02 10.13
C THR A 10 -0.04 -1.74 9.32
N LEU A 11 1.15 -1.16 9.25
CA LEU A 11 2.30 -1.82 8.63
C LEU A 11 2.60 -3.18 9.30
N ALA A 12 2.58 -3.24 10.63
CA ALA A 12 2.79 -4.50 11.36
C ALA A 12 1.75 -5.59 11.02
N ALA A 13 0.47 -5.22 10.89
CA ALA A 13 -0.57 -6.17 10.50
C ALA A 13 -0.43 -6.62 9.04
N TRP A 14 0.01 -5.73 8.16
CA TRP A 14 0.30 -6.04 6.77
C TRP A 14 1.51 -6.98 6.62
N ASP A 15 2.57 -6.76 7.39
CA ASP A 15 3.78 -7.58 7.37
C ASP A 15 3.54 -8.98 7.96
N ALA A 16 2.63 -9.09 8.93
CA ALA A 16 2.21 -10.38 9.49
C ALA A 16 1.18 -11.14 8.62
N ALA A 17 0.52 -10.47 7.65
CA ALA A 17 -0.52 -11.09 6.84
C ALA A 17 0.04 -12.13 5.86
N SER A 18 -0.77 -13.12 5.50
CA SER A 18 -0.46 -14.01 4.38
C SER A 18 -0.64 -13.28 3.04
N ASP A 19 -0.06 -13.80 1.97
CA ASP A 19 -0.19 -13.21 0.63
C ASP A 19 -1.64 -13.17 0.14
N GLY A 20 -2.43 -14.19 0.46
CA GLY A 20 -3.86 -14.20 0.17
C GLY A 20 -4.57 -13.06 0.91
N ARG A 21 -4.28 -12.91 2.20
CA ARG A 21 -4.90 -11.85 3.01
C ARG A 21 -4.48 -10.44 2.58
N ARG A 22 -3.22 -10.26 2.17
CA ARG A 22 -2.73 -9.00 1.58
C ARG A 22 -3.50 -8.62 0.32
N ARG A 23 -3.73 -9.58 -0.57
CA ARG A 23 -4.51 -9.35 -1.81
C ARG A 23 -5.95 -8.98 -1.51
N GLU A 24 -6.61 -9.68 -0.60
CA GLU A 24 -7.98 -9.34 -0.16
C GLU A 24 -8.05 -7.92 0.39
N LEU A 25 -7.18 -7.58 1.34
CA LEU A 25 -7.13 -6.25 1.95
C LEU A 25 -6.85 -5.15 0.92
N ALA A 26 -5.87 -5.38 0.03
CA ALA A 26 -5.53 -4.41 -1.00
C ALA A 26 -6.66 -4.22 -2.01
N ALA A 27 -7.38 -5.28 -2.39
CA ALA A 27 -8.56 -5.19 -3.24
C ALA A 27 -9.72 -4.44 -2.57
N GLU A 28 -9.98 -4.70 -1.28
CA GLU A 28 -11.00 -3.99 -0.49
C GLU A 28 -10.71 -2.47 -0.44
N VAL A 29 -9.45 -2.10 -0.15
CA VAL A 29 -9.03 -0.69 -0.11
C VAL A 29 -9.12 -0.05 -1.50
N ALA A 30 -8.61 -0.73 -2.54
CA ALA A 30 -8.67 -0.24 -3.91
C ALA A 30 -10.12 0.03 -4.34
N ALA A 31 -11.03 -0.91 -4.09
CA ALA A 31 -12.45 -0.75 -4.41
C ALA A 31 -13.06 0.44 -3.65
N HIS A 32 -12.69 0.65 -2.38
CA HIS A 32 -13.20 1.76 -1.59
C HIS A 32 -12.80 3.14 -2.14
N VAL A 33 -11.58 3.27 -2.67
CA VAL A 33 -11.11 4.52 -3.28
C VAL A 33 -11.49 4.66 -4.76
N GLY A 34 -12.32 3.75 -5.29
CA GLY A 34 -12.76 3.76 -6.68
C GLY A 34 -11.69 3.29 -7.67
N GLY A 35 -10.75 2.47 -7.22
CA GLY A 35 -9.71 1.84 -8.01
C GLY A 35 -9.85 0.31 -8.08
N ARG A 36 -8.80 -0.34 -8.57
CA ARG A 36 -8.65 -1.80 -8.60
C ARG A 36 -7.25 -2.22 -8.17
N LEU A 37 -7.14 -3.37 -7.52
CA LEU A 37 -5.84 -4.01 -7.31
C LEU A 37 -5.27 -4.45 -8.66
N VAL A 38 -4.00 -4.12 -8.89
CA VAL A 38 -3.22 -4.57 -10.05
C VAL A 38 -2.40 -5.79 -9.65
N ASP A 39 -1.55 -5.65 -8.63
CA ASP A 39 -0.75 -6.75 -8.10
C ASP A 39 -0.31 -6.51 -6.65
N VAL A 40 0.22 -7.56 -6.02
CA VAL A 40 0.99 -7.49 -4.77
C VAL A 40 2.38 -8.01 -5.07
N GLU A 41 3.34 -7.11 -5.14
CA GLU A 41 4.73 -7.39 -5.52
C GLU A 41 5.64 -7.41 -4.30
N VAL A 42 6.81 -8.04 -4.46
CA VAL A 42 7.89 -8.02 -3.49
C VAL A 42 8.88 -6.94 -3.93
N ASP A 43 9.03 -5.90 -3.11
CA ASP A 43 10.03 -4.86 -3.31
C ASP A 43 11.19 -5.08 -2.33
N ALA A 44 12.39 -5.28 -2.87
CA ALA A 44 13.59 -5.49 -2.08
C ALA A 44 14.44 -4.21 -2.11
N GLN A 45 14.48 -3.50 -0.98
CA GLN A 45 15.25 -2.27 -0.83
C GLN A 45 16.42 -2.53 0.15
N GLY A 46 17.60 -2.82 -0.42
CA GLY A 46 18.76 -3.26 0.35
C GLY A 46 18.54 -4.63 0.98
N ASP A 47 18.78 -4.75 2.29
CA ASP A 47 18.55 -5.99 3.04
C ASP A 47 17.08 -6.14 3.51
N GLN A 48 16.20 -5.20 3.15
CA GLN A 48 14.79 -5.24 3.52
C GLN A 48 13.95 -5.72 2.35
N VAL A 49 13.05 -6.66 2.64
CA VAL A 49 12.08 -7.19 1.67
C VAL A 49 10.69 -6.78 2.14
N HIS A 50 10.05 -5.91 1.38
CA HIS A 50 8.70 -5.42 1.62
C HIS A 50 7.73 -6.00 0.60
N ARG A 51 6.47 -6.10 0.99
CA ARG A 51 5.39 -6.43 0.05
C ARG A 51 4.56 -5.20 -0.19
N VAL A 52 4.42 -4.82 -1.45
CA VAL A 52 3.72 -3.61 -1.86
C VAL A 52 2.50 -3.98 -2.69
N ALA A 53 1.38 -3.30 -2.46
CA ALA A 53 0.19 -3.45 -3.29
C ALA A 53 0.14 -2.33 -4.32
N LEU A 54 0.08 -2.69 -5.60
CA LEU A 54 -0.11 -1.76 -6.71
C LEU A 54 -1.59 -1.65 -7.02
N VAL A 55 -2.11 -0.43 -7.04
CA VAL A 55 -3.52 -0.15 -7.35
C VAL A 55 -3.61 0.80 -8.53
N ASP A 56 -4.59 0.56 -9.40
CA ASP A 56 -4.99 1.51 -10.44
C ASP A 56 -6.16 2.33 -9.92
N VAL A 57 -5.98 3.65 -9.87
CA VAL A 57 -7.05 4.59 -9.54
C VAL A 57 -7.21 5.52 -10.74
N ARG A 58 -8.26 5.29 -11.53
CA ARG A 58 -8.60 6.11 -12.71
C ARG A 58 -7.44 6.19 -13.74
N GLY A 59 -6.73 5.08 -13.97
CA GLY A 59 -5.61 5.02 -14.91
C GLY A 59 -4.26 5.46 -14.34
N ALA A 60 -4.21 5.84 -13.06
CA ALA A 60 -2.95 6.12 -12.35
C ALA A 60 -2.55 4.94 -11.48
N HIS A 61 -1.32 4.45 -11.65
CA HIS A 61 -0.74 3.43 -10.77
C HIS A 61 -0.22 4.06 -9.47
N MET A 62 -0.73 3.56 -8.35
CA MET A 62 -0.37 4.01 -7.01
C MET A 62 0.05 2.82 -6.15
N VAL A 63 0.86 3.08 -5.12
CA VAL A 63 1.23 2.09 -4.11
C VAL A 63 0.34 2.28 -2.89
N LEU A 64 -0.20 1.18 -2.38
CA LEU A 64 -0.85 1.14 -1.08
C LEU A 64 0.22 1.15 0.02
N VAL A 65 0.16 2.14 0.92
CA VAL A 65 1.04 2.28 2.08
C VAL A 65 0.24 1.98 3.36
N PRO A 66 0.41 0.81 4.00
CA PRO A 66 -0.31 0.46 5.22
C PRO A 66 0.05 1.41 6.38
N GLY A 67 -0.95 1.84 7.14
CA GLY A 67 -0.77 2.53 8.43
C GLY A 67 -0.23 3.97 8.37
N GLY A 68 -0.09 4.58 7.18
CA GLY A 68 0.60 5.85 7.03
C GLY A 68 -0.29 7.02 6.61
N THR A 69 -0.13 8.16 7.28
CA THR A 69 -0.23 9.46 6.62
C THR A 69 1.06 9.67 5.83
N VAL A 70 1.01 9.60 4.50
CA VAL A 70 2.18 9.89 3.67
C VAL A 70 2.47 11.39 3.75
N THR A 71 3.63 11.77 4.28
CA THR A 71 4.12 13.14 4.22
C THR A 71 5.18 13.21 3.13
N LEU A 72 4.87 13.90 2.03
CA LEU A 72 5.83 14.16 0.95
C LEU A 72 6.85 15.19 1.44
N GLY A 73 8.13 14.80 1.47
CA GLY A 73 9.26 15.70 1.73
C GLY A 73 10.14 15.80 0.49
N TRP A 74 10.53 17.02 0.10
CA TRP A 74 11.51 17.28 -0.96
C TRP A 74 12.71 18.00 -0.35
N ASP A 75 13.90 17.43 -0.49
CA ASP A 75 15.16 18.04 -0.07
C ASP A 75 15.95 18.50 -1.32
N PRO A 76 16.02 19.81 -1.62
CA PRO A 76 16.81 20.33 -2.74
C PRO A 76 18.31 20.12 -2.61
N THR A 77 18.82 19.80 -1.42
CA THR A 77 20.27 19.78 -1.13
C THR A 77 20.87 18.38 -1.21
N ARG A 78 20.02 17.36 -1.37
CA ARG A 78 20.41 15.96 -1.51
C ARG A 78 20.13 15.49 -2.93
N GLY A 79 20.84 16.10 -3.86
CA GLY A 79 20.87 15.71 -5.27
C GLY A 79 22.31 15.68 -5.74
N ASP A 80 22.90 14.49 -5.72
CA ASP A 80 24.14 14.10 -6.40
C ASP A 80 23.90 12.80 -7.17
#